data_AF-A0A7S1WJQ1-F1
#
_entry.id   AF-A0A7S1WJQ1-F1
#
_cell.length_a   1.000
_cell.length_b   1.000
_cell.length_c   1.000
_cell.angle_alpha   90.00
_cell.angle_beta   90.00
_cell.angle_gamma   90.00
#
_symmetry.space_group_name_H-M   'P 1'
#
loop_
_entity.id
_entity.type
_entity.pdbx_description
1 polymer ?
#
loop_
_entity_poly.entity_id
_entity_poly.type
_entity_poly.pdbx_seq_one_letter_code
_entity_poly.pdbx_strand_id
1 'polypeptide(L)'
;TTAFCIVGKFLGLLEVDSLEWSKARRFSIYVCAFVLSVYFNGRVLLLCNIETLITFRSCCPLFVSILDWIFLGRELPCRRSMMSLLGVLAGAVGYVLCDSEFRVHGVAAYGWVSAYMVVIIFEMTFAKHTISNVDFKSPVWGSVFYTNVLALVPIGSLAVSSGELARLPTVRVDGAGLAALVSCSFLGVCMNWSGW
;
A
#
# COMPACT_ATOMS: atom_id res chain seq x y z
N THR A 1 -5.38 8.70 9.75
CA THR A 1 -5.30 9.53 8.51
C THR A 1 -6.61 10.20 8.17
N THR A 2 -7.74 9.48 8.05
CA THR A 2 -9.06 10.04 7.67
C THR A 2 -9.53 11.19 8.57
N ALA A 3 -9.41 11.04 9.89
CA ALA A 3 -9.74 12.10 10.85
C ALA A 3 -8.88 13.36 10.66
N PHE A 4 -7.60 13.21 10.29
CA PHE A 4 -6.71 14.33 10.00
C PHE A 4 -7.15 15.12 8.76
N CYS A 5 -7.58 14.41 7.70
CA CYS A 5 -8.14 15.06 6.51
C CYS A 5 -9.45 15.80 6.80
N ILE A 6 -10.30 15.25 7.67
CA ILE A 6 -11.56 15.90 8.09
C ILE A 6 -11.26 17.16 8.90
N VAL A 7 -10.35 17.08 9.88
CA VAL A 7 -9.93 18.23 10.68
C VAL A 7 -9.26 19.31 9.81
N GLY A 8 -8.40 18.93 8.87
CA GLY A 8 -7.77 19.86 7.92
C GLY A 8 -8.77 20.52 6.96
N LYS A 9 -9.85 19.82 6.59
CA LYS A 9 -10.98 20.40 5.84
C LYS A 9 -11.77 21.40 6.68
N PHE A 10 -12.05 21.08 7.94
CA PHE A 10 -12.73 21.99 8.87
C PHE A 10 -11.92 23.26 9.19
N LEU A 11 -10.59 23.15 9.19
CA LEU A 11 -9.67 24.28 9.38
C LEU A 11 -9.44 25.10 8.10
N GLY A 12 -10.06 24.73 6.96
CA GLY A 12 -9.91 25.45 5.69
C GLY A 12 -8.52 25.30 5.04
N LEU A 13 -7.65 24.43 5.58
CA LEU A 13 -6.29 24.23 5.08
C LEU A 13 -6.22 23.24 3.91
N LEU A 14 -7.29 22.47 3.67
CA LEU A 14 -7.36 21.43 2.64
C LEU A 14 -8.64 21.54 1.81
N GLU A 15 -8.50 21.83 0.51
CA GLU A 15 -9.58 21.71 -0.47
C GLU A 15 -9.82 20.24 -0.82
N VAL A 16 -10.59 19.55 0.02
CA VAL A 16 -11.03 18.17 -0.24
C VAL A 16 -12.41 18.20 -0.88
N ASP A 17 -12.49 17.74 -2.12
CA ASP A 17 -13.76 17.61 -2.86
C ASP A 17 -14.80 16.81 -2.06
N SER A 18 -16.07 17.18 -2.25
CA SER A 18 -17.18 16.42 -1.67
C SER A 18 -17.21 14.98 -2.21
N LEU A 19 -17.66 14.04 -1.39
CA LEU A 19 -17.65 12.61 -1.70
C LEU A 19 -18.76 12.32 -2.73
N GLU A 20 -18.39 12.30 -4.00
CA GLU A 20 -19.29 11.97 -5.10
C GLU A 20 -19.31 10.46 -5.33
N TRP A 21 -20.51 9.87 -5.26
CA TRP A 21 -20.69 8.43 -5.42
C TRP A 21 -20.21 7.89 -6.79
N SER A 22 -20.30 8.71 -7.84
CA SER A 22 -19.80 8.38 -9.18
C SER A 22 -18.28 8.17 -9.19
N LYS A 23 -17.52 9.07 -8.55
CA LYS A 23 -16.07 8.97 -8.42
C LYS A 23 -15.69 7.81 -7.49
N ALA A 24 -16.40 7.66 -6.38
CA ALA A 24 -16.18 6.57 -5.42
C ALA A 24 -16.32 5.18 -6.06
N ARG A 25 -17.32 4.98 -6.93
CA ARG A 25 -17.52 3.69 -7.63
C ARG A 25 -16.35 3.37 -8.56
N ARG A 26 -15.83 4.35 -9.31
CA ARG A 26 -14.65 4.14 -10.17
C ARG A 26 -13.39 3.86 -9.35
N PHE A 27 -13.27 4.50 -8.20
CA PHE A 27 -12.16 4.33 -7.27
C PHE A 27 -12.20 3.00 -6.48
N SER A 28 -13.34 2.31 -6.47
CA SER A 28 -13.53 1.08 -5.69
C SER A 28 -12.56 -0.06 -6.06
N ILE A 29 -12.20 -0.21 -7.34
CA ILE A 29 -11.26 -1.25 -7.79
C ILE A 29 -9.87 -1.02 -7.18
N TYR A 30 -9.43 0.23 -7.17
CA TYR A 30 -8.18 0.62 -6.52
C TYR A 30 -8.22 0.35 -5.01
N VAL A 31 -9.33 0.71 -4.35
CA VAL A 31 -9.52 0.46 -2.90
C VAL A 31 -9.49 -1.04 -2.59
N CYS A 32 -10.11 -1.88 -3.43
CA CYS A 32 -10.03 -3.34 -3.27
C CYS A 32 -8.59 -3.83 -3.39
N ALA A 33 -7.81 -3.36 -4.36
CA ALA A 33 -6.40 -3.71 -4.52
C ALA A 33 -5.56 -3.25 -3.32
N PHE A 34 -5.82 -2.05 -2.80
CA PHE A 34 -5.17 -1.51 -1.60
C PHE A 34 -5.47 -2.38 -0.36
N VAL A 35 -6.72 -2.75 -0.12
CA VAL A 35 -7.08 -3.57 1.04
C VAL A 35 -6.49 -4.99 0.90
N LEU A 36 -6.51 -5.53 -0.31
CA LEU A 36 -5.89 -6.81 -0.61
C LEU A 36 -4.39 -6.76 -0.35
N SER A 37 -3.70 -5.68 -0.74
CA SER A 37 -2.27 -5.51 -0.50
C SER A 37 -1.97 -5.44 1.00
N VAL A 38 -2.79 -4.74 1.79
CA VAL A 38 -2.67 -4.71 3.27
C VAL A 38 -2.86 -6.11 3.87
N TYR A 39 -3.88 -6.85 3.42
CA TYR A 39 -4.15 -8.20 3.91
C TYR A 39 -2.99 -9.17 3.62
N PHE A 40 -2.53 -9.22 2.36
CA PHE A 40 -1.39 -10.06 1.98
C PHE A 40 -0.12 -9.63 2.71
N ASN A 41 0.11 -8.33 2.89
CA ASN A 41 1.26 -7.84 3.65
C ASN A 41 1.22 -8.35 5.09
N GLY A 42 0.07 -8.26 5.76
CA GLY A 42 -0.12 -8.80 7.11
C GLY A 42 0.11 -10.31 7.17
N ARG A 43 -0.40 -11.07 6.20
CA ARG A 43 -0.18 -12.52 6.13
C ARG A 43 1.28 -12.90 5.92
N VAL A 44 2.00 -12.18 5.06
CA VAL A 44 3.43 -12.41 4.83
C VAL A 44 4.22 -12.16 6.11
N LEU A 45 3.92 -11.09 6.86
CA LEU A 45 4.60 -10.78 8.13
C LEU A 45 4.39 -11.84 9.22
N LEU A 46 3.33 -12.65 9.13
CA LEU A 46 3.08 -13.75 10.06
C LEU A 46 3.82 -15.03 9.68
N LEU A 47 4.26 -15.15 8.42
CA LEU A 47 4.82 -16.38 7.85
C LEU A 47 6.30 -16.26 7.46
N CYS A 48 6.79 -15.03 7.25
CA CYS A 48 8.12 -14.74 6.73
C CYS A 48 8.77 -13.59 7.50
N ASN A 49 10.10 -13.55 7.53
CA ASN A 49 10.83 -12.43 8.10
C ASN A 49 10.66 -11.12 7.30
N ILE A 50 10.81 -10.00 8.00
CA ILE A 50 10.62 -8.65 7.44
C ILE A 50 11.70 -8.33 6.39
N GLU A 51 12.90 -8.86 6.55
CA GLU A 51 14.03 -8.66 5.63
C GLU A 51 13.71 -9.20 4.22
N THR A 52 13.07 -10.36 4.16
CA THR A 52 12.61 -10.97 2.91
C THR A 52 11.55 -10.09 2.26
N LEU A 53 10.57 -9.60 3.02
CA LEU A 53 9.56 -8.67 2.50
C LEU A 53 10.20 -7.39 1.91
N ILE A 54 11.16 -6.79 2.61
CA ILE A 54 11.86 -5.58 2.16
C ILE A 54 12.65 -5.84 0.87
N THR A 55 13.34 -6.98 0.80
CA THR A 55 14.11 -7.40 -0.37
C THR A 55 13.21 -7.49 -1.61
N PHE A 56 12.07 -8.15 -1.48
CA PHE A 56 11.09 -8.23 -2.57
C PHE A 56 10.50 -6.88 -2.97
N ARG A 57 10.16 -6.04 -1.98
CA ARG A 57 9.66 -4.67 -2.22
C ARG A 57 10.64 -3.84 -3.02
N SER A 58 11.95 -4.02 -2.79
CA SER A 58 12.99 -3.30 -3.52
C SER A 58 13.00 -3.63 -5.02
N CYS A 59 12.48 -4.79 -5.42
CA CYS A 59 12.33 -5.20 -6.81
C CYS A 59 11.06 -4.65 -7.47
N CYS A 60 10.04 -4.22 -6.70
CA CYS A 60 8.78 -3.71 -7.25
C CYS A 60 8.95 -2.57 -8.28
N PRO A 61 9.83 -1.56 -8.07
CA PRO A 61 10.03 -0.49 -9.04
C PRO A 61 10.45 -0.98 -10.43
N LEU A 62 11.23 -2.07 -10.52
CA LEU A 62 11.60 -2.67 -11.80
C LEU A 62 10.37 -3.15 -12.55
N PHE A 63 9.53 -3.97 -11.91
CA PHE A 63 8.31 -4.49 -12.52
C PHE A 63 7.29 -3.40 -12.83
N VAL A 64 7.10 -2.45 -11.90
CA VAL A 64 6.21 -1.29 -12.11
C VAL A 64 6.68 -0.46 -13.30
N SER A 65 7.98 -0.25 -13.50
CA SER A 65 8.49 0.51 -14.65
C SER A 65 8.19 -0.17 -16.00
N ILE A 66 8.25 -1.50 -16.05
CA ILE A 66 7.90 -2.28 -17.24
C ILE A 66 6.39 -2.24 -17.49
N LEU A 67 5.57 -2.38 -16.45
CA LEU A 67 4.12 -2.33 -16.58
C LEU A 67 3.62 -0.92 -16.91
N ASP A 68 4.23 0.13 -16.39
CA ASP A 68 3.91 1.52 -16.73
C ASP A 68 4.20 1.80 -18.22
N TRP A 69 5.25 1.20 -18.79
CA TRP A 69 5.50 1.26 -20.23
C TRP A 69 4.40 0.55 -21.04
N ILE A 70 4.00 -0.65 -20.62
CA ILE A 70 2.99 -1.46 -21.35
C ILE A 70 1.59 -0.86 -21.23
N PHE A 71 1.14 -0.51 -20.02
CA PHE A 71 -0.24 -0.13 -19.72
C PHE A 71 -0.50 1.37 -19.80
N LEU A 72 0.48 2.21 -19.45
CA LEU A 72 0.34 3.67 -19.45
C LEU A 72 1.02 4.33 -20.66
N GLY A 73 1.75 3.57 -21.49
CA GLY A 73 2.41 4.10 -22.69
C GLY A 73 3.50 5.14 -22.41
N ARG A 74 4.04 5.16 -21.19
CA ARG A 74 5.10 6.11 -20.78
C ARG A 74 6.45 5.73 -21.37
N GLU A 75 7.41 6.66 -21.40
CA GLU A 75 8.77 6.38 -21.87
C GLU A 75 9.47 5.31 -21.02
N LEU A 76 10.21 4.40 -21.68
CA LEU A 76 11.05 3.42 -20.98
C LEU A 76 12.11 4.13 -20.13
N PRO A 77 12.43 3.61 -18.92
CA PRO A 77 13.49 4.17 -18.11
C PRO A 77 14.80 4.17 -18.90
N CYS A 78 15.58 5.24 -18.76
CA CYS A 78 16.86 5.38 -19.42
C CYS A 78 17.77 4.17 -19.10
N ARG A 79 18.68 3.80 -20.03
CA ARG A 79 19.55 2.62 -19.86
C ARG A 79 20.31 2.59 -18.53
N ARG A 80 20.65 3.76 -17.98
CA ARG A 80 21.29 3.92 -16.66
C ARG A 80 20.36 3.49 -15.52
N SER A 81 19.10 3.93 -15.55
CA SER A 81 18.08 3.56 -14.56
C SER A 81 17.76 2.05 -14.62
N MET A 82 17.64 1.50 -15.83
CA MET A 82 17.49 0.06 -16.01
C MET A 82 18.65 -0.74 -15.39
N MET A 83 19.89 -0.27 -15.56
CA MET A 83 21.06 -0.93 -14.97
C MET A 83 21.04 -0.87 -13.44
N SER A 84 20.62 0.25 -12.84
CA SER A 84 20.45 0.32 -11.37
C SER A 84 19.36 -0.63 -10.86
N LEU A 85 18.23 -0.73 -11.57
CA LEU A 85 17.13 -1.62 -11.18
C LEU A 85 17.52 -3.09 -11.29
N LEU A 86 18.29 -3.46 -12.32
CA LEU A 86 18.88 -4.79 -12.44
C LEU A 86 19.91 -5.08 -11.34
N GLY A 87 20.68 -4.07 -10.91
CA GLY A 87 21.59 -4.19 -9.77
C GLY A 87 20.85 -4.51 -8.46
N VAL A 88 19.72 -3.83 -8.21
CA VAL A 88 18.85 -4.13 -7.06
C VAL A 88 18.30 -5.56 -7.16
N LEU A 89 17.85 -5.98 -8.34
CA LEU A 89 17.38 -7.35 -8.57
C LEU A 89 18.49 -8.39 -8.31
N ALA A 90 19.72 -8.12 -8.75
CA ALA A 90 20.86 -9.00 -8.50
C ALA A 90 21.17 -9.11 -6.99
N GLY A 91 21.11 -8.00 -6.25
CA GLY A 91 21.25 -8.00 -4.80
C GLY A 91 20.14 -8.80 -4.10
N ALA A 92 18.90 -8.64 -4.56
CA ALA A 92 17.76 -9.40 -4.04
C ALA A 92 17.88 -10.91 -4.31
N VAL A 93 18.33 -11.30 -5.51
CA VAL A 93 18.61 -12.71 -5.83
C VAL A 93 19.73 -13.25 -4.95
N GLY A 94 20.80 -12.48 -4.74
CA GLY A 94 21.89 -12.85 -3.84
C GLY A 94 21.43 -13.09 -2.40
N TYR A 95 20.55 -12.22 -1.89
CA TYR A 95 19.93 -12.40 -0.56
C TYR A 95 19.15 -13.72 -0.50
N VAL A 96 18.28 -13.99 -1.47
CA VAL A 96 17.44 -15.21 -1.50
C VAL A 96 18.28 -16.49 -1.57
N LEU A 97 19.41 -16.47 -2.28
CA LEU A 97 20.30 -17.63 -2.39
C LEU A 97 21.04 -17.93 -1.08
N CYS A 98 21.28 -16.92 -0.25
CA CYS A 98 21.94 -17.05 1.05
C CYS A 98 20.95 -17.14 2.22
N ASP A 99 19.65 -16.95 1.97
CA ASP A 99 18.64 -16.92 3.01
C ASP A 99 18.42 -18.32 3.60
N SER A 100 18.73 -18.46 4.89
CA SER A 100 18.56 -19.71 5.62
C SER A 100 17.09 -20.02 5.94
N GLU A 101 16.21 -19.02 5.96
CA GLU A 101 14.77 -19.21 6.15
C GLU A 101 14.09 -19.87 4.95
N PHE A 102 14.68 -19.72 3.75
CA PHE A 102 14.26 -20.43 2.53
C PHE A 102 14.19 -21.95 2.73
N ARG A 103 15.05 -22.50 3.60
CA ARG A 103 15.11 -23.92 3.93
C ARG A 103 14.10 -24.36 5.00
N VAL A 104 13.57 -23.44 5.81
CA VAL A 104 12.80 -23.75 7.03
C VAL A 104 11.28 -23.62 6.80
N HIS A 105 10.83 -22.57 6.10
CA HIS A 105 9.40 -22.30 5.89
C HIS A 105 8.83 -22.79 4.55
N GLY A 106 9.70 -23.29 3.65
CA GLY A 106 9.32 -23.99 2.42
C GLY A 106 8.69 -23.11 1.32
N VAL A 107 8.18 -23.77 0.28
CA VAL A 107 7.62 -23.16 -0.95
C VAL A 107 6.37 -22.31 -0.68
N ALA A 108 5.64 -22.61 0.39
CA ALA A 108 4.38 -21.93 0.74
C ALA A 108 4.60 -20.47 1.18
N ALA A 109 5.64 -20.20 1.96
CA ALA A 109 6.00 -18.86 2.42
C ALA A 109 6.32 -17.93 1.23
N TYR A 110 7.09 -18.44 0.27
CA TYR A 110 7.43 -17.72 -0.96
C TYR A 110 6.23 -17.54 -1.91
N GLY A 111 5.27 -18.47 -1.89
CA GLY A 111 3.98 -18.33 -2.58
C GLY A 111 3.19 -17.11 -2.09
N TRP A 112 3.15 -16.87 -0.78
CA TRP A 112 2.49 -15.69 -0.22
C TRP A 112 3.24 -14.39 -0.54
N VAL A 113 4.58 -14.41 -0.48
CA VAL A 113 5.40 -13.23 -0.82
C VAL A 113 5.28 -12.87 -2.30
N SER A 114 5.27 -13.86 -3.19
CA SER A 114 5.07 -13.64 -4.63
C SER A 114 3.65 -13.18 -4.96
N ALA A 115 2.63 -13.75 -4.32
CA ALA A 115 1.25 -13.26 -4.43
C ALA A 115 1.14 -11.81 -3.95
N TYR A 116 1.77 -11.49 -2.81
CA TYR A 116 1.88 -10.14 -2.30
C TYR A 116 2.56 -9.20 -3.31
N MET A 117 3.65 -9.65 -3.93
CA MET A 117 4.39 -8.88 -4.93
C MET A 117 3.50 -8.54 -6.14
N VAL A 118 2.70 -9.48 -6.65
CA VAL A 118 1.77 -9.23 -7.76
C VAL A 118 0.71 -8.21 -7.36
N VAL A 119 0.13 -8.34 -6.16
CA VAL A 119 -0.92 -7.44 -5.67
C VAL A 119 -0.38 -6.03 -5.47
N ILE A 120 0.81 -5.86 -4.89
CA ILE A 120 1.38 -4.53 -4.66
C ILE A 120 1.83 -3.86 -5.97
N ILE A 121 2.37 -4.62 -6.92
CA ILE A 121 2.71 -4.08 -8.25
C ILE A 121 1.43 -3.60 -8.96
N PHE A 122 0.37 -4.40 -8.93
CA PHE A 122 -0.94 -4.02 -9.49
C PHE A 122 -1.50 -2.78 -8.80
N GLU A 123 -1.45 -2.71 -7.47
CA GLU A 123 -1.90 -1.55 -6.70
C GLU A 123 -1.15 -0.27 -7.10
N MET A 124 0.18 -0.31 -7.19
CA MET A 124 0.99 0.85 -7.58
C MET A 124 0.71 1.32 -9.02
N THR A 125 0.58 0.41 -9.98
CA THR A 125 0.28 0.77 -11.38
C THR A 125 -1.17 1.27 -11.53
N PHE A 126 -2.13 0.61 -10.88
CA PHE A 126 -3.53 0.97 -10.94
C PHE A 126 -3.85 2.26 -10.17
N ALA A 127 -3.10 2.57 -9.11
CA ALA A 127 -3.17 3.87 -8.43
C ALA A 127 -2.94 5.01 -9.42
N LYS A 128 -1.83 4.95 -10.17
CA LYS A 128 -1.48 5.97 -11.17
C LYS A 128 -2.57 6.09 -12.23
N HIS A 129 -3.04 4.97 -12.76
CA HIS A 129 -4.13 4.95 -13.73
C HIS A 129 -5.41 5.59 -13.17
N THR A 130 -5.79 5.26 -11.93
CA THR A 130 -7.04 5.74 -11.32
C THR A 130 -7.00 7.24 -11.06
N ILE A 131 -5.91 7.77 -10.48
CA ILE A 131 -5.82 9.21 -10.23
C ILE A 131 -5.75 10.01 -11.54
N SER A 132 -5.06 9.51 -12.58
CA SER A 132 -5.02 10.20 -13.87
C SER A 132 -6.38 10.24 -14.59
N ASN A 133 -7.32 9.36 -14.26
CA ASN A 133 -8.65 9.30 -14.87
C ASN A 133 -9.76 9.97 -14.04
N VAL A 134 -9.46 10.45 -12.83
CA VAL A 134 -10.44 11.08 -11.95
C VAL A 134 -10.04 12.53 -11.69
N ASP A 135 -10.85 13.47 -12.16
CA ASP A 135 -10.68 14.88 -11.88
C ASP A 135 -10.95 15.18 -10.39
N PHE A 136 -9.88 15.43 -9.65
CA PHE A 136 -9.92 15.92 -8.27
C PHE A 136 -9.51 17.39 -8.24
N LYS A 137 -10.20 18.23 -7.45
CA LYS A 137 -9.74 19.62 -7.19
C LYS A 137 -8.34 19.69 -6.59
N SER A 138 -8.00 18.73 -5.74
CA SER A 138 -6.63 18.47 -5.28
C SER A 138 -6.32 16.98 -5.44
N PRO A 139 -5.48 16.57 -6.41
CA PRO A 139 -5.24 15.16 -6.71
C PRO A 139 -4.62 14.39 -5.53
N VAL A 140 -3.77 15.05 -4.75
CA VAL A 140 -3.11 14.46 -3.57
C VAL A 140 -4.12 14.21 -2.45
N TRP A 141 -4.81 15.25 -1.99
CA TRP A 141 -5.70 15.14 -0.83
C TRP A 141 -7.02 14.42 -1.15
N GLY A 142 -7.52 14.57 -2.37
CA GLY A 142 -8.69 13.87 -2.87
C GLY A 142 -8.48 12.35 -2.91
N SER A 143 -7.39 11.89 -3.54
CA SER A 143 -7.10 10.46 -3.61
C SER A 143 -6.92 9.86 -2.21
N VAL A 144 -6.13 10.50 -1.34
CA VAL A 144 -5.88 10.03 0.03
C VAL A 144 -7.17 9.94 0.84
N PHE A 145 -8.03 10.96 0.78
CA PHE A 145 -9.31 10.93 1.48
C PHE A 145 -10.23 9.82 0.96
N TYR A 146 -10.37 9.69 -0.35
CA TYR A 146 -11.20 8.65 -0.96
C TYR A 146 -10.69 7.23 -0.64
N THR A 147 -9.38 6.98 -0.74
CA THR A 147 -8.78 5.68 -0.38
C THR A 147 -9.07 5.35 1.07
N ASN A 148 -8.76 6.27 1.99
CA ASN A 148 -8.88 6.01 3.42
C ASN A 148 -10.35 5.83 3.84
N VAL A 149 -11.29 6.64 3.33
CA VAL A 149 -12.71 6.51 3.67
C VAL A 149 -13.29 5.22 3.09
N LEU A 150 -13.05 4.95 1.81
CA LEU A 150 -13.61 3.76 1.15
C LEU A 150 -12.98 2.48 1.68
N ALA A 151 -11.73 2.51 2.14
CA ALA A 151 -11.08 1.36 2.77
C ALA A 151 -11.64 1.01 4.15
N LEU A 152 -12.34 1.93 4.85
CA LEU A 152 -12.95 1.63 6.15
C LEU A 152 -13.95 0.47 6.08
N VAL A 153 -14.74 0.40 5.01
CA VAL A 153 -15.76 -0.63 4.81
C VAL A 153 -15.14 -2.04 4.66
N PRO A 154 -14.25 -2.29 3.69
CA PRO A 154 -13.62 -3.59 3.50
C PRO A 154 -12.62 -3.96 4.61
N ILE A 155 -11.94 -2.99 5.23
CA ILE A 155 -11.11 -3.29 6.41
C ILE A 155 -11.99 -3.64 7.61
N GLY A 156 -13.11 -2.94 7.79
CA GLY A 156 -14.09 -3.24 8.83
C GLY A 156 -14.70 -4.63 8.66
N SER A 157 -15.04 -5.03 7.43
CA SER A 157 -15.53 -6.40 7.18
C SER A 157 -14.47 -7.46 7.42
N LEU A 158 -13.20 -7.20 7.06
CA LEU A 158 -12.09 -8.07 7.41
C LEU A 158 -11.93 -8.20 8.92
N ALA A 159 -11.97 -7.09 9.68
CA ALA A 159 -11.87 -7.07 11.14
C ALA A 159 -13.01 -7.84 11.84
N VAL A 160 -14.22 -7.82 11.26
CA VAL A 160 -15.35 -8.64 11.72
C VAL A 160 -15.07 -10.11 11.46
N SER A 161 -14.63 -10.46 10.25
CA SER A 161 -14.35 -11.85 9.86
C SER A 161 -13.13 -12.47 10.56
N SER A 162 -12.14 -11.66 10.92
CA SER A 162 -10.94 -12.08 11.66
C SER A 162 -11.21 -12.29 13.16
N GLY A 163 -12.36 -11.83 13.65
CA GLY A 163 -12.72 -11.90 15.06
C GLY A 163 -11.99 -10.88 15.94
N GLU A 164 -11.27 -9.91 15.36
CA GLU A 164 -10.54 -8.89 16.11
C GLU A 164 -11.47 -7.94 16.87
N LEU A 165 -12.70 -7.73 16.37
CA LEU A 165 -13.72 -6.96 17.09
C LEU A 165 -14.06 -7.54 18.47
N ALA A 166 -13.99 -8.86 18.63
CA ALA A 166 -14.26 -9.52 19.91
C ALA A 166 -13.13 -9.28 20.94
N ARG A 167 -11.95 -8.84 20.50
CA ARG A 167 -10.80 -8.53 21.37
C ARG A 167 -10.77 -7.08 21.84
N LEU A 168 -11.56 -6.18 21.23
CA LEU A 168 -11.66 -4.77 21.62
C LEU A 168 -11.92 -4.52 23.12
N PRO A 169 -12.76 -5.30 23.84
CA PRO A 169 -13.01 -5.08 25.26
C PRO A 169 -11.79 -5.34 26.15
N THR A 170 -10.82 -6.11 25.65
CA THR A 170 -9.60 -6.48 26.39
C THR A 170 -8.42 -5.55 26.10
N VAL A 171 -8.56 -4.65 25.13
CA VAL A 171 -7.51 -3.71 24.76
C VAL A 171 -7.44 -2.60 25.81
N ARG A 172 -6.36 -2.57 26.59
CA ARG A 172 -6.03 -1.42 27.43
C ARG A 172 -5.45 -0.33 26.54
N VAL A 173 -6.06 0.84 26.58
CA VAL A 173 -5.53 2.04 25.91
C VAL A 173 -4.36 2.54 26.72
N ASP A 174 -3.17 2.03 26.40
CA ASP A 174 -1.92 2.47 27.01
C ASP A 174 -1.44 3.78 26.35
N GLY A 175 -0.79 4.65 27.12
CA GLY A 175 -0.28 5.94 26.63
C GLY A 175 0.72 5.76 25.49
N ALA A 176 1.54 4.70 25.56
CA ALA A 176 2.45 4.30 24.48
C ALA A 176 1.70 3.86 23.22
N GLY A 177 0.58 3.13 23.37
CA GLY A 177 -0.27 2.70 22.26
C GLY A 177 -0.93 3.89 21.55
N LEU A 178 -1.41 4.88 22.31
CA LEU A 178 -1.95 6.11 21.74
C LEU A 178 -0.88 6.91 21.00
N ALA A 179 0.32 7.05 21.59
CA ALA A 179 1.44 7.73 20.94
C ALA A 179 1.85 7.04 19.63
N ALA A 180 1.90 5.71 19.61
CA ALA A 180 2.16 4.93 18.40
C ALA A 180 1.06 5.12 17.33
N LEU A 181 -0.22 5.17 17.74
CA LEU A 181 -1.32 5.36 16.80
C LEU A 181 -1.32 6.76 16.18
N VAL A 182 -0.99 7.78 16.96
CA VAL A 182 -0.81 9.16 16.48
C VAL A 182 0.39 9.24 15.55
N SER A 183 1.53 8.64 15.91
CA SER A 183 2.73 8.66 15.06
C SER A 183 2.53 7.92 13.73
N CYS A 184 1.90 6.75 13.74
CA CYS A 184 1.53 6.02 12.51
C CYS A 184 0.56 6.82 11.64
N SER A 185 -0.41 7.50 12.25
CA SER A 185 -1.35 8.37 11.52
C SER A 185 -0.64 9.55 10.87
N PHE A 186 0.31 10.17 11.57
CA PHE A 186 1.12 11.27 11.06
C PHE A 186 2.04 10.81 9.92
N LEU A 187 2.80 9.74 10.13
CA LEU A 187 3.65 9.14 9.09
C LEU A 187 2.85 8.73 7.86
N GLY A 188 1.64 8.19 8.06
CA GLY A 188 0.73 7.87 6.97
C GLY A 188 0.31 9.11 6.17
N VAL A 189 0.12 10.27 6.80
CA VAL A 189 -0.13 11.53 6.08
C VAL A 189 1.13 11.97 5.31
N CYS A 190 2.31 11.90 5.94
CA CYS A 190 3.57 12.28 5.29
C CYS A 190 3.89 11.42 4.07
N MET A 191 3.73 10.10 4.16
CA MET A 191 3.93 9.17 3.04
C MET A 191 2.99 9.50 1.88
N ASN A 192 1.73 9.78 2.19
CA ASN A 192 0.72 10.16 1.22
C ASN A 192 0.99 11.51 0.56
N TRP A 193 1.67 12.43 1.25
CA TRP A 193 2.12 13.69 0.66
C TRP A 193 3.34 13.50 -0.24
N SER A 194 4.30 12.65 0.15
CA SER A 194 5.53 12.38 -0.61
C SER A 194 5.37 11.43 -1.80
N GLY A 195 4.25 10.68 -1.85
CA GLY A 195 3.98 9.70 -2.90
C GLY A 195 3.56 10.30 -4.25
N TRP A 196 3.54 11.63 -4.36
CA TRP A 196 3.07 12.41 -5.50
C TRP A 196 4.15 13.30 -6.07
#